data_AF-A0A9P0PKF3-F1
#
_entry.id   AF-A0A9P0PKF3-F1
#
_cell.length_a   1.000
_cell.length_b   1.000
_cell.length_c   1.000
_cell.angle_alpha   90.00
_cell.angle_beta   90.00
_cell.angle_gamma   90.00
#
_symmetry.space_group_name_H-M   'P 1'
#
loop_
_entity.id
_entity.type
_entity.pdbx_description
1 polymer ?
#
loop_
_entity_poly.entity_id
_entity_poly.type
_entity_poly.pdbx_seq_one_letter_code
_entity_poly.pdbx_strand_id
1 'polypeptide(L)'
;MESIGGKYLNMDDEHCQAIDSGEEMKETACDSLRMCIVTTLNQGLRNGGGIGDVLRAPSSEEPLFVARVVYDLLFFFVVIIIVLNLIFGVIIDTFADLRSEKQQKELILKNTCFICGLNRSAFDNKIVNFEDHIKCEHNMWHYLFFTVLIKVKDPTEFTGPESYVYAMVKASNLEWFPRLRAISLNAIEGEGEQIELKGLTLQLQNTQMLVTTLSQQLMELKDQMSEQRKQKQRMELLNSASAYLHPTNAT
;
A
#
# COMPACT_ATOMS: atom_id res chain seq x y z
N MET A 1 -8.91 78.56 13.75
CA MET A 1 -9.47 79.56 12.82
C MET A 1 -8.46 80.69 12.79
N GLU A 2 -7.79 80.83 11.64
CA GLU A 2 -6.86 81.87 11.13
C GLU A 2 -6.58 83.09 12.02
N SER A 3 -5.38 83.70 12.11
CA SER A 3 -4.30 83.86 11.12
C SER A 3 -3.03 84.45 11.79
N ILE A 4 -1.87 83.91 11.43
CA ILE A 4 -0.60 84.55 10.98
C ILE A 4 -0.06 85.80 11.71
N GLY A 5 1.26 85.79 12.02
CA GLY A 5 2.05 87.03 12.11
C GLY A 5 3.43 86.87 12.75
N GLY A 6 4.48 86.76 11.92
CA GLY A 6 5.85 86.40 12.30
C GLY A 6 6.60 87.35 13.23
N LYS A 7 7.69 86.82 13.83
CA LYS A 7 8.75 87.57 14.51
C LYS A 7 10.09 87.36 13.79
N TYR A 8 10.64 88.51 13.39
CA TYR A 8 11.99 88.88 12.95
C TYR A 8 13.17 87.97 13.31
N LEU A 9 14.19 87.86 12.42
CA LEU A 9 15.46 88.61 12.54
C LEU A 9 16.48 88.26 11.43
N ASN A 10 16.98 89.35 10.82
CA ASN A 10 18.28 89.63 10.19
C ASN A 10 18.71 89.00 8.85
N MET A 11 18.83 89.93 7.89
CA MET A 11 19.72 89.94 6.72
C MET A 11 21.18 89.81 7.14
N ASP A 12 21.95 89.02 6.39
CA ASP A 12 23.22 89.43 5.78
C ASP A 12 23.48 88.53 4.55
N ASP A 13 24.13 89.12 3.55
CA ASP A 13 24.00 88.87 2.11
C ASP A 13 24.67 87.61 1.51
N GLU A 14 24.09 87.21 0.36
CA GLU A 14 24.68 86.56 -0.83
C GLU A 14 25.20 85.10 -0.78
N HIS A 15 24.31 84.12 -1.03
CA HIS A 15 24.26 83.34 -2.29
C HIS A 15 23.17 82.25 -2.18
N CYS A 16 21.96 82.51 -2.69
CA CYS A 16 20.91 81.50 -2.79
C CYS A 16 21.24 80.51 -3.92
N GLN A 17 21.78 79.34 -3.57
CA GLN A 17 21.77 78.19 -4.47
C GLN A 17 20.36 77.60 -4.46
N ALA A 18 19.70 77.63 -5.61
CA ALA A 18 18.39 77.01 -5.78
C ALA A 18 18.50 75.50 -5.48
N ILE A 19 17.84 75.06 -4.41
CA ILE A 19 17.58 73.63 -4.19
C ILE A 19 16.46 73.28 -5.17
N ASP A 20 16.82 72.58 -6.25
CA ASP A 20 15.85 71.91 -7.10
C ASP A 20 15.18 70.80 -6.27
N SER A 21 13.90 71.03 -5.99
CA SER A 21 13.02 70.11 -5.29
C SER A 21 12.57 69.02 -6.25
N GLY A 22 13.21 67.84 -6.21
CA GLY A 22 12.70 66.71 -6.99
C GLY A 22 13.57 65.46 -7.17
N GLU A 23 14.70 65.28 -6.48
CA GLU A 23 15.40 64.00 -6.56
C GLU A 23 14.75 62.97 -5.62
N GLU A 24 13.93 62.09 -6.20
CA GLU A 24 13.67 60.78 -5.58
C GLU A 24 15.01 60.17 -5.18
N MET A 25 15.21 59.94 -3.88
CA MET A 25 16.38 59.25 -3.38
C MET A 25 16.40 57.83 -3.98
N LYS A 26 17.12 57.65 -5.09
CA LYS A 26 17.32 56.35 -5.73
C LYS A 26 18.16 55.49 -4.81
N GLU A 27 17.50 54.70 -3.97
CA GLU A 27 18.17 53.66 -3.21
C GLU A 27 18.79 52.66 -4.20
N THR A 28 20.10 52.49 -4.14
CA THR A 28 20.86 51.53 -4.94
C THR A 28 20.54 50.11 -4.49
N ALA A 29 19.58 49.49 -5.17
CA ALA A 29 19.30 48.07 -4.99
C ALA A 29 20.51 47.26 -5.54
N CYS A 30 21.13 46.43 -4.70
CA CYS A 30 22.28 45.54 -4.98
C CYS A 30 23.70 46.01 -4.56
N ASP A 31 23.86 46.93 -3.59
CA ASP A 31 25.22 47.28 -3.08
C ASP A 31 25.92 46.15 -2.31
N SER A 32 25.16 45.17 -1.81
CA SER A 32 25.70 43.93 -1.25
C SER A 32 25.05 42.71 -1.90
N LEU A 33 25.81 41.61 -1.99
CA LEU A 33 25.32 40.35 -2.58
C LEU A 33 24.03 39.86 -1.90
N ARG A 34 23.94 40.00 -0.57
CA ARG A 34 22.75 39.61 0.19
C ARG A 34 21.53 40.46 -0.17
N MET A 35 21.70 41.78 -0.24
CA MET A 35 20.63 42.67 -0.68
C MET A 35 20.20 42.34 -2.11
N CYS A 36 21.15 42.05 -3.00
CA CYS A 36 20.82 41.73 -4.38
C CYS A 36 20.01 40.43 -4.53
N ILE A 37 20.34 39.39 -3.76
CA ILE A 37 19.56 38.15 -3.73
C ILE A 37 18.14 38.42 -3.22
N VAL A 38 17.99 39.16 -2.12
CA VAL A 38 16.68 39.47 -1.54
C VAL A 38 15.83 40.33 -2.48
N THR A 39 16.42 41.37 -3.09
CA THR A 39 15.75 42.20 -4.08
C THR A 39 15.31 41.37 -5.29
N THR A 40 16.16 40.48 -5.79
CA THR A 40 15.84 39.61 -6.94
C THR A 40 14.71 38.64 -6.63
N LEU A 41 14.71 38.02 -5.44
CA LEU A 41 13.64 37.11 -5.02
C LEU A 41 12.32 37.85 -4.78
N ASN A 42 12.35 38.99 -4.09
CA ASN A 42 11.13 39.71 -3.74
C ASN A 42 10.53 40.43 -4.95
N GLN A 43 11.32 41.26 -5.64
CA GLN A 43 10.81 42.10 -6.72
C GLN A 43 10.81 41.35 -8.06
N GLY A 44 11.79 40.48 -8.30
CA GLY A 44 11.87 39.70 -9.55
C GLY A 44 10.80 38.62 -9.67
N LEU A 45 10.41 37.95 -8.59
CA LEU A 45 9.34 36.93 -8.63
C LEU A 45 7.93 37.54 -8.53
N ARG A 46 7.76 38.64 -7.80
CA ARG A 46 6.45 39.22 -7.49
C ARG A 46 5.90 40.11 -8.59
N ASN A 47 6.77 40.80 -9.35
CA ASN A 47 6.34 41.73 -10.40
C ASN A 47 5.95 41.03 -11.72
N GLY A 48 6.08 39.70 -11.80
CA GLY A 48 5.53 38.89 -12.90
C GLY A 48 6.32 38.90 -14.21
N GLY A 49 6.98 40.00 -14.59
CA GLY A 49 7.81 40.10 -15.81
C GLY A 49 9.29 39.75 -15.63
N GLY A 50 9.71 39.36 -14.42
CA GLY A 50 11.09 39.01 -14.10
C GLY A 50 11.91 40.18 -13.56
N ILE A 51 13.21 39.98 -13.39
CA ILE A 51 14.11 40.98 -12.78
C ILE A 51 14.44 42.17 -13.71
N GLY A 52 14.23 41.99 -15.02
CA GLY A 52 14.46 43.04 -16.03
C GLY A 52 13.58 44.28 -15.85
N ASP A 53 12.38 44.13 -15.27
CA ASP A 53 11.44 45.24 -15.04
C ASP A 53 11.83 46.13 -13.85
N VAL A 54 12.66 45.60 -12.94
CA VAL A 54 13.09 46.28 -11.71
C VAL A 54 14.44 46.96 -11.93
N LEU A 55 15.30 46.33 -12.73
CA LEU A 55 16.61 46.84 -13.01
C LEU A 55 16.54 47.92 -14.09
N ARG A 56 17.50 48.85 -14.05
CA ARG A 56 17.56 49.96 -15.01
C ARG A 56 17.56 49.44 -16.45
N ALA A 57 16.70 49.99 -17.29
CA ALA A 57 16.65 49.69 -18.72
C ALA A 57 18.04 49.89 -19.36
N PRO A 58 18.61 48.86 -20.02
CA PRO A 58 19.93 48.96 -20.61
C PRO A 58 19.90 49.92 -21.81
N SER A 59 20.93 50.76 -21.96
CA SER A 59 21.03 51.63 -23.12
C SER A 59 21.60 50.88 -24.33
N SER A 60 21.14 51.20 -25.54
CA SER A 60 21.58 50.53 -26.78
C SER A 60 23.06 50.75 -27.12
N GLU A 61 23.72 51.71 -26.45
CA GLU A 61 25.12 52.07 -26.65
C GLU A 61 26.07 51.28 -25.74
N GLU A 62 25.55 50.51 -24.77
CA GLU A 62 26.36 49.72 -23.86
C GLU A 62 26.86 48.41 -24.50
N PRO A 63 28.15 48.06 -24.36
CA PRO A 63 28.71 46.84 -24.96
C PRO A 63 28.09 45.54 -24.39
N LEU A 64 27.43 45.61 -23.23
CA LEU A 64 26.80 44.48 -22.55
C LEU A 64 25.28 44.38 -22.79
N PHE A 65 24.70 45.23 -23.66
CA PHE A 65 23.26 45.27 -23.91
C PHE A 65 22.68 43.89 -24.28
N VAL A 66 23.30 43.18 -25.23
CA VAL A 66 22.81 41.87 -25.71
C VAL A 66 22.89 40.82 -24.61
N ALA A 67 24.01 40.76 -23.89
CA ALA A 67 24.19 39.82 -22.78
C ALA A 67 23.14 40.08 -21.68
N ARG A 68 22.79 41.35 -21.47
CA ARG A 68 21.79 41.74 -20.49
C ARG A 68 20.37 41.30 -20.87
N VAL A 69 19.96 41.51 -22.12
CA VAL A 69 18.64 41.08 -22.62
C VAL A 69 18.50 39.56 -22.53
N VAL A 70 19.54 38.81 -22.90
CA VAL A 70 19.52 37.35 -22.79
C VAL A 70 19.40 36.90 -21.33
N TYR A 71 20.08 37.57 -20.40
CA TYR A 71 19.96 37.29 -18.97
C TYR A 71 18.52 37.51 -18.46
N ASP A 72 17.89 38.64 -18.80
CA ASP A 72 16.53 38.96 -18.34
C ASP A 72 15.49 37.97 -18.94
N LEU A 73 15.64 37.59 -20.21
CA LEU A 73 14.80 36.58 -20.86
C LEU A 73 14.97 35.18 -20.26
N LEU A 74 16.22 34.76 -20.01
CA LEU A 74 16.49 33.46 -19.37
C LEU A 74 15.92 33.42 -17.95
N PHE A 75 16.05 34.51 -17.19
CA PHE A 75 15.45 34.60 -15.87
C PHE A 75 13.92 34.45 -15.95
N PHE A 76 13.28 35.15 -16.88
CA PHE A 76 11.82 35.04 -17.07
C PHE A 76 11.38 33.61 -17.40
N PHE A 77 11.98 32.98 -18.43
CA PHE A 77 11.57 31.62 -18.81
C PHE A 77 11.90 30.57 -17.75
N VAL A 78 13.09 30.61 -17.17
CA VAL A 78 13.52 29.58 -16.22
C VAL A 78 12.86 29.78 -14.86
N VAL A 79 12.93 30.98 -14.30
CA VAL A 79 12.51 31.21 -12.91
C VAL A 79 11.01 31.45 -12.82
N ILE A 80 10.44 32.30 -13.68
CA ILE A 80 9.01 32.61 -13.63
C ILE A 80 8.21 31.48 -14.26
N ILE A 81 8.49 31.14 -15.52
CA ILE A 81 7.65 30.17 -16.25
C ILE A 81 7.88 28.74 -15.77
N ILE A 82 9.12 28.27 -15.63
CA ILE A 82 9.35 26.87 -15.26
C ILE A 82 9.21 26.66 -13.75
N VAL A 83 9.95 27.41 -12.91
CA VAL A 83 10.00 27.13 -11.47
C VAL A 83 8.67 27.42 -10.76
N LEU A 84 8.02 28.58 -10.99
CA LEU A 84 6.74 28.86 -10.31
C LEU A 84 5.63 27.89 -10.73
N ASN A 85 5.54 27.55 -12.02
CA ASN A 85 4.54 26.58 -12.48
C ASN A 85 4.86 25.16 -12.02
N LEU A 86 6.13 24.79 -11.82
CA LEU A 86 6.50 23.52 -11.20
C LEU A 86 6.01 23.47 -9.75
N ILE A 87 6.21 24.54 -8.97
CA ILE A 87 5.72 24.60 -7.57
C ILE A 87 4.20 24.45 -7.54
N PHE A 88 3.47 25.20 -8.38
CA PHE A 88 2.02 25.03 -8.48
C PHE A 88 1.63 23.63 -8.96
N GLY A 89 2.39 23.04 -9.88
CA GLY A 89 2.20 21.67 -10.35
C GLY A 89 2.27 20.66 -9.20
N VAL A 90 3.30 20.74 -8.35
CA VAL A 90 3.43 19.87 -7.16
C VAL A 90 2.28 20.07 -6.18
N ILE A 91 1.85 21.32 -5.95
CA ILE A 91 0.71 21.60 -5.07
C ILE A 91 -0.58 20.97 -5.64
N ILE A 92 -0.84 21.12 -6.94
CA ILE A 92 -2.03 20.55 -7.58
C ILE A 92 -1.99 19.02 -7.52
N ASP A 93 -0.83 18.42 -7.81
CA ASP A 93 -0.62 16.98 -7.78
C ASP A 93 -0.89 16.41 -6.38
N THR A 94 -0.30 17.01 -5.35
CA THR A 94 -0.55 16.58 -3.95
C THR A 94 -2.02 16.71 -3.53
N PHE A 95 -2.74 17.74 -3.98
CA PHE A 95 -4.18 17.84 -3.72
C PHE A 95 -4.99 16.79 -4.49
N ALA A 96 -4.59 16.44 -5.71
CA ALA A 96 -5.22 15.38 -6.48
C ALA A 96 -5.03 14.01 -5.81
N ASP A 97 -3.84 13.76 -5.24
CA ASP A 97 -3.54 12.55 -4.48
C ASP A 97 -4.39 12.45 -3.21
N LEU A 98 -4.43 13.52 -2.40
CA LEU A 98 -5.26 13.56 -1.19
C LEU A 98 -6.75 13.33 -1.50
N ARG A 99 -7.23 13.85 -2.64
CA ARG A 99 -8.60 13.60 -3.10
C ARG A 99 -8.81 12.13 -3.46
N SER A 100 -7.88 11.55 -4.22
CA SER A 100 -7.96 10.15 -4.65
C SER A 100 -7.91 9.20 -3.46
N GLU A 101 -7.05 9.46 -2.49
CA GLU A 101 -6.96 8.69 -1.24
C GLU A 101 -8.26 8.76 -0.44
N LYS A 102 -8.84 9.96 -0.29
CA LYS A 102 -10.15 10.13 0.37
C LYS A 102 -11.24 9.33 -0.34
N GLN A 103 -11.32 9.43 -1.67
CA GLN A 103 -12.32 8.70 -2.46
C GLN A 103 -12.15 7.19 -2.33
N GLN A 104 -10.92 6.69 -2.35
CA GLN A 104 -10.62 5.27 -2.15
C GLN A 104 -11.03 4.79 -0.76
N LYS A 105 -10.73 5.56 0.30
CA LYS A 105 -11.17 5.23 1.67
C LYS A 105 -12.69 5.17 1.79
N GLU A 106 -13.40 6.15 1.23
CA GLU A 106 -14.87 6.15 1.21
C GLU A 106 -15.44 4.96 0.42
N LEU A 107 -14.81 4.58 -0.70
CA LEU A 107 -15.22 3.43 -1.50
C LEU A 107 -15.06 2.13 -0.73
N ILE A 108 -13.93 1.93 -0.05
CA ILE A 108 -13.67 0.74 0.78
C ILE A 108 -14.69 0.68 1.92
N LEU A 109 -14.92 1.79 2.62
CA LEU A 109 -15.88 1.85 3.73
C LEU A 109 -17.31 1.52 3.30
N LYS A 110 -17.74 1.92 2.10
CA LYS A 110 -19.08 1.65 1.56
C LYS A 110 -19.26 0.22 1.04
N ASN A 111 -18.19 -0.40 0.57
CA ASN A 111 -18.26 -1.70 -0.12
C ASN A 111 -17.64 -2.85 0.67
N THR A 112 -16.97 -2.60 1.78
CA THR A 112 -16.31 -3.66 2.57
C THR A 112 -16.86 -3.64 3.98
N CYS A 113 -17.28 -4.81 4.47
CA CYS A 113 -17.73 -4.93 5.86
C CYS A 113 -16.55 -4.71 6.82
N PHE A 114 -16.70 -3.80 7.78
CA PHE A 114 -15.66 -3.43 8.74
C PHE A 114 -15.17 -4.61 9.61
N ILE A 115 -16.06 -5.55 9.94
CA ILE A 115 -15.77 -6.65 10.87
C ILE A 115 -15.12 -7.83 10.14
N CYS A 116 -15.74 -8.33 9.07
CA CYS A 116 -15.25 -9.53 8.39
C CYS A 116 -14.40 -9.28 7.15
N GLY A 117 -14.38 -8.05 6.61
CA GLY A 117 -13.61 -7.71 5.41
C GLY A 117 -14.21 -8.24 4.10
N LEU A 118 -15.43 -8.79 4.10
CA LEU A 118 -16.09 -9.21 2.88
C LEU A 118 -16.58 -8.02 2.07
N ASN A 119 -16.46 -8.14 0.75
CA ASN A 119 -16.91 -7.13 -0.18
C ASN A 119 -18.43 -7.22 -0.39
N ARG A 120 -19.08 -6.11 -0.74
CA ARG A 120 -20.52 -6.00 -0.98
C ARG A 120 -20.99 -6.99 -2.03
N SER A 121 -20.16 -7.22 -3.05
CA SER A 121 -20.42 -8.18 -4.12
C SER A 121 -20.55 -9.63 -3.65
N ALA A 122 -20.00 -10.01 -2.49
CA ALA A 122 -20.15 -11.36 -1.95
C ALA A 122 -21.59 -11.68 -1.52
N PHE A 123 -22.40 -10.64 -1.28
CA PHE A 123 -23.80 -10.74 -0.85
C PHE A 123 -24.78 -10.54 -2.01
N ASP A 124 -24.28 -10.28 -3.23
CA ASP A 124 -25.13 -10.18 -4.41
C ASP A 124 -25.76 -11.55 -4.71
N ASN A 125 -27.05 -11.56 -5.04
CA ASN A 125 -27.84 -12.78 -5.29
C ASN A 125 -27.89 -13.76 -4.10
N LYS A 126 -27.66 -13.27 -2.88
CA LYS A 126 -27.86 -14.03 -1.63
C LYS A 126 -29.15 -13.61 -0.94
N ILE A 127 -29.60 -14.44 0.00
CA ILE A 127 -30.84 -14.21 0.77
C ILE A 127 -30.68 -12.97 1.66
N VAL A 128 -29.49 -12.78 2.25
CA VAL A 128 -29.15 -11.64 3.10
C VAL A 128 -28.43 -10.59 2.27
N ASN A 129 -28.94 -9.36 2.28
CA ASN A 129 -28.30 -8.23 1.61
C ASN A 129 -27.15 -7.66 2.47
N PHE A 130 -26.27 -6.89 1.84
CA PHE A 130 -25.11 -6.28 2.53
C PHE A 130 -25.50 -5.32 3.65
N GLU A 131 -26.61 -4.58 3.50
CA GLU A 131 -27.05 -3.59 4.50
C GLU A 131 -27.55 -4.24 5.80
N ASP A 132 -28.25 -5.36 5.68
CA ASP A 132 -28.73 -6.18 6.80
C ASP A 132 -27.56 -6.92 7.45
N HIS A 133 -26.60 -7.39 6.64
CA HIS A 133 -25.35 -7.96 7.16
C HIS A 133 -24.63 -6.98 8.08
N ILE A 134 -24.39 -5.73 7.67
CA ILE A 134 -23.67 -4.75 8.51
C ILE A 134 -24.50 -4.23 9.69
N LYS A 135 -25.84 -4.24 9.61
CA LYS A 135 -26.71 -3.70 10.66
C LYS A 135 -27.07 -4.73 11.72
N CYS A 136 -27.32 -5.97 11.32
CA CYS A 136 -27.86 -7.03 12.18
C CYS A 136 -26.80 -8.07 12.54
N GLU A 137 -25.98 -8.53 11.60
CA GLU A 137 -24.96 -9.56 11.86
C GLU A 137 -23.65 -8.95 12.37
N HIS A 138 -23.08 -8.00 11.61
CA HIS A 138 -21.75 -7.42 11.82
C HIS A 138 -21.80 -5.93 12.16
N ASN A 139 -22.64 -5.58 13.13
CA ASN A 139 -22.70 -4.22 13.65
C ASN A 139 -21.49 -3.91 14.54
N MET A 140 -20.66 -2.94 14.16
CA MET A 140 -19.44 -2.59 14.89
C MET A 140 -19.70 -2.20 16.36
N TRP A 141 -20.84 -1.59 16.65
CA TRP A 141 -21.18 -1.14 18.00
C TRP A 141 -21.52 -2.31 18.92
N HIS A 142 -22.14 -3.37 18.39
CA HIS A 142 -22.43 -4.57 19.16
C HIS A 142 -21.14 -5.25 19.66
N TYR A 143 -20.08 -5.27 18.84
CA TYR A 143 -18.76 -5.76 19.26
C TYR A 143 -18.15 -4.92 20.38
N LEU A 144 -18.28 -3.58 20.29
CA LEU A 144 -17.81 -2.69 21.35
C LEU A 144 -18.59 -2.90 22.66
N PHE A 145 -19.93 -2.96 22.59
CA PHE A 145 -20.78 -3.20 23.75
C PHE A 145 -20.47 -4.54 24.41
N PHE A 146 -20.28 -5.59 23.62
CA PHE A 146 -19.89 -6.90 24.12
C PHE A 146 -18.51 -6.87 24.80
N THR A 147 -17.54 -6.15 24.21
CA THR A 147 -16.21 -5.99 24.80
C THR A 147 -16.25 -5.24 26.15
N VAL A 148 -17.13 -4.25 26.30
CA VAL A 148 -17.35 -3.57 27.59
C VAL A 148 -18.06 -4.49 28.58
N LEU A 149 -19.07 -5.23 28.14
CA LEU A 149 -19.82 -6.18 28.97
C LEU A 149 -18.89 -7.21 29.64
N ILE A 150 -18.02 -7.87 28.87
CA ILE A 150 -17.08 -8.89 29.40
C ILE A 150 -16.02 -8.30 30.35
N LYS A 151 -15.81 -6.98 30.35
CA LYS A 151 -14.88 -6.33 31.28
C LYS A 151 -15.52 -6.00 32.64
N VAL A 152 -16.84 -5.81 32.67
CA VAL A 152 -17.58 -5.37 33.86
C VAL A 152 -18.31 -6.55 34.53
N LYS A 153 -18.77 -7.51 33.73
CA LYS A 153 -19.49 -8.70 34.21
C LYS A 153 -18.58 -9.60 35.05
N ASP A 154 -19.13 -10.22 36.09
CA ASP A 154 -18.40 -11.13 36.96
C ASP A 154 -17.91 -12.37 36.17
N PRO A 155 -16.63 -12.74 36.26
CA PRO A 155 -16.09 -13.92 35.57
C PRO A 155 -16.79 -15.25 35.89
N THR A 156 -17.44 -15.35 37.06
CA THR A 156 -18.20 -16.55 37.47
C THR A 156 -19.53 -16.70 36.74
N GLU A 157 -20.05 -15.61 36.16
CA GLU A 157 -21.30 -15.58 35.39
C GLU A 157 -21.08 -15.68 33.88
N PHE A 158 -19.82 -15.86 33.44
CA PHE A 158 -19.52 -16.00 32.03
C PHE A 158 -20.11 -17.29 31.48
N THR A 159 -20.74 -17.18 30.32
CA THR A 159 -21.05 -18.31 29.45
C THR A 159 -19.77 -18.85 28.82
N GLY A 160 -19.83 -20.04 28.21
CA GLY A 160 -18.69 -20.63 27.50
C GLY A 160 -18.05 -19.70 26.45
N PRO A 161 -18.82 -19.12 25.52
CA PRO A 161 -18.30 -18.17 24.55
C PRO A 161 -17.74 -16.88 25.17
N GLU A 162 -18.38 -16.34 26.20
CA GLU A 162 -17.88 -15.15 26.91
C GLU A 162 -16.52 -15.43 27.56
N SER A 163 -16.36 -16.60 28.21
CA SER A 163 -15.09 -17.03 28.81
C SER A 163 -13.98 -17.15 27.76
N TYR A 164 -14.30 -17.72 26.59
CA TYR A 164 -13.36 -17.82 25.47
C TYR A 164 -12.93 -16.43 24.99
N VAL A 165 -13.88 -15.53 24.69
CA VAL A 165 -13.55 -14.18 24.21
C VAL A 165 -12.79 -13.40 25.27
N TYR A 166 -13.14 -13.53 26.55
CA TYR A 166 -12.39 -12.91 27.65
C TYR A 166 -10.92 -13.35 27.68
N ALA A 167 -10.64 -14.64 27.52
CA ALA A 167 -9.28 -15.16 27.45
C ALA A 167 -8.52 -14.61 26.24
N MET A 168 -9.16 -14.54 25.07
CA MET A 168 -8.58 -13.99 23.83
C MET A 168 -8.26 -12.50 23.98
N VAL A 169 -9.19 -11.72 24.54
CA VAL A 169 -9.01 -10.28 24.79
C VAL A 169 -7.89 -10.04 25.81
N LYS A 170 -7.83 -10.84 26.88
CA LYS A 170 -6.75 -10.78 27.89
C LYS A 170 -5.38 -11.10 27.27
N ALA A 171 -5.34 -12.03 26.32
CA ALA A 171 -4.15 -12.39 25.55
C ALA A 171 -3.83 -11.42 24.39
N SER A 172 -4.65 -10.37 24.19
CA SER A 172 -4.57 -9.48 23.02
C SER A 172 -4.61 -10.22 21.67
N ASN A 173 -5.29 -11.37 21.62
CA ASN A 173 -5.50 -12.15 20.40
C ASN A 173 -6.83 -11.73 19.73
N LEU A 174 -6.76 -11.34 18.45
CA LEU A 174 -7.90 -10.88 17.65
C LEU A 174 -8.55 -11.98 16.81
N GLU A 175 -8.13 -13.24 16.93
CA GLU A 175 -8.66 -14.37 16.15
C GLU A 175 -10.13 -14.70 16.42
N TRP A 176 -10.71 -14.19 17.50
CA TRP A 176 -12.14 -14.37 17.78
C TRP A 176 -13.04 -13.52 16.86
N PHE A 177 -12.49 -12.49 16.18
CA PHE A 177 -13.21 -11.78 15.13
C PHE A 177 -13.32 -12.64 13.86
N PRO A 178 -14.47 -12.64 13.15
CA PRO A 178 -14.59 -13.35 11.90
C PRO A 178 -13.70 -12.69 10.83
N ARG A 179 -12.97 -13.50 10.05
CA ARG A 179 -12.16 -13.04 8.92
C ARG A 179 -12.65 -13.70 7.65
N LEU A 180 -13.06 -12.90 6.67
CA LEU A 180 -13.55 -13.32 5.36
C LEU A 180 -14.68 -14.38 5.41
N ARG A 181 -15.49 -14.37 6.47
CA ARG A 181 -16.59 -15.32 6.68
C ARG A 181 -17.80 -14.63 7.30
N ALA A 182 -18.99 -15.16 7.04
CA ALA A 182 -20.25 -14.69 7.60
C ALA A 182 -21.26 -15.85 7.66
N ILE A 183 -22.10 -15.86 8.70
CA ILE A 183 -23.10 -16.93 8.92
C ILE A 183 -24.03 -17.06 7.70
N SER A 184 -24.44 -15.92 7.12
CA SER A 184 -25.27 -15.82 5.92
C SER A 184 -24.64 -16.43 4.65
N LEU A 185 -23.32 -16.61 4.61
CA LEU A 185 -22.60 -17.20 3.49
C LEU A 185 -22.22 -18.67 3.72
N ASN A 186 -22.09 -19.10 4.98
CA ASN A 186 -21.71 -20.47 5.35
C ASN A 186 -22.68 -21.55 4.85
N ALA A 187 -23.93 -21.19 4.51
CA ALA A 187 -24.89 -22.15 3.94
C ALA A 187 -24.45 -22.72 2.58
N ILE A 188 -23.53 -22.05 1.87
CA ILE A 188 -23.03 -22.48 0.56
C ILE A 188 -21.77 -23.35 0.69
N GLU A 189 -20.96 -23.15 1.74
CA GLU A 189 -19.75 -23.96 1.99
C GLU A 189 -20.09 -25.43 2.30
N GLY A 190 -21.26 -25.68 2.91
CA GLY A 190 -21.73 -27.04 3.21
C GLY A 190 -21.97 -27.93 1.97
N GLU A 191 -22.14 -27.35 0.77
CA GLU A 191 -22.22 -28.12 -0.48
C GLU A 191 -20.83 -28.41 -1.05
N GLY A 192 -19.91 -27.45 -1.00
CA GLY A 192 -18.53 -27.59 -1.46
C GLY A 192 -17.73 -28.59 -0.63
N GLU A 193 -17.80 -28.47 0.70
CA GLU A 193 -17.12 -29.40 1.62
C GLU A 193 -17.64 -30.84 1.46
N GLN A 194 -18.94 -31.01 1.18
CA GLN A 194 -19.50 -32.34 0.89
C GLN A 194 -19.00 -32.92 -0.43
N ILE A 195 -18.74 -32.10 -1.46
CA ILE A 195 -18.19 -32.54 -2.73
C ILE A 195 -16.72 -32.95 -2.57
N GLU A 196 -15.93 -32.18 -1.82
CA GLU A 196 -14.53 -32.51 -1.53
C GLU A 196 -14.40 -33.77 -0.67
N LEU A 197 -15.24 -33.93 0.36
CA LEU A 197 -15.26 -35.13 1.21
C LEU A 197 -15.61 -36.40 0.41
N LYS A 198 -16.56 -36.28 -0.53
CA LYS A 198 -16.88 -37.37 -1.47
C LYS A 198 -15.70 -37.69 -2.40
N GLY A 199 -15.01 -36.66 -2.90
CA GLY A 199 -13.80 -36.82 -3.71
C GLY A 199 -12.67 -37.56 -2.97
N LEU A 200 -12.41 -37.17 -1.72
CA LEU A 200 -11.42 -37.82 -0.85
C LEU A 200 -11.79 -39.27 -0.54
N THR A 201 -13.07 -39.55 -0.28
CA THR A 201 -13.56 -40.93 -0.04
C THR A 201 -13.34 -41.83 -1.25
N LEU A 202 -13.56 -41.30 -2.46
CA LEU A 202 -13.32 -42.04 -3.71
C LEU A 202 -11.83 -42.34 -3.91
N GLN A 203 -10.96 -41.36 -3.65
CA GLN A 203 -9.51 -41.57 -3.71
C GLN A 203 -9.05 -42.65 -2.74
N LEU A 204 -9.57 -42.63 -1.50
CA LEU A 204 -9.23 -43.61 -0.47
C LEU A 204 -9.64 -45.03 -0.87
N GLN A 205 -10.83 -45.19 -1.46
CA GLN A 205 -11.30 -46.48 -1.99
C GLN A 205 -10.41 -47.00 -3.14
N ASN A 206 -10.02 -46.12 -4.07
CA ASN A 206 -9.12 -46.49 -5.17
C ASN A 206 -7.74 -46.91 -4.66
N THR A 207 -7.18 -46.17 -3.70
CA THR A 207 -5.91 -46.53 -3.06
C THR A 207 -6.03 -47.87 -2.33
N GLN A 208 -7.13 -48.12 -1.62
CA GLN A 208 -7.34 -49.38 -0.93
C GLN A 208 -7.44 -50.56 -1.89
N MET A 209 -8.14 -50.41 -3.01
CA MET A 209 -8.19 -51.42 -4.08
C MET A 209 -6.81 -51.71 -4.67
N LEU A 210 -6.01 -50.67 -4.92
CA LEU A 210 -4.66 -50.82 -5.43
C LEU A 210 -3.76 -51.55 -4.42
N VAL A 211 -3.85 -51.22 -3.13
CA VAL A 211 -3.10 -51.90 -2.06
C VAL A 211 -3.49 -53.37 -1.97
N THR A 212 -4.78 -53.70 -2.02
CA THR A 212 -5.23 -55.11 -2.01
C THR A 212 -4.73 -55.87 -3.23
N THR A 213 -4.76 -55.25 -4.41
CA THR A 213 -4.28 -55.86 -5.66
C THR A 213 -2.77 -56.12 -5.61
N LEU A 214 -2.00 -55.13 -5.16
CA LEU A 214 -0.55 -55.25 -5.01
C LEU A 214 -0.19 -56.34 -3.99
N SER A 215 -0.92 -56.42 -2.87
CA SER A 215 -0.73 -57.47 -1.87
C SER A 215 -0.96 -58.86 -2.46
N GLN A 216 -1.96 -59.02 -3.33
CA GLN A 216 -2.23 -60.30 -3.99
C GLN A 216 -1.12 -60.66 -4.98
N GLN A 217 -0.65 -59.70 -5.78
CA GLN A 217 0.47 -59.90 -6.71
C GLN A 217 1.78 -60.28 -5.99
N LEU A 218 2.06 -59.67 -4.84
CA LEU A 218 3.23 -60.00 -4.02
C LEU A 218 3.15 -61.43 -3.46
N MET A 219 1.96 -61.86 -3.05
CA MET A 219 1.75 -63.22 -2.55
C MET A 219 1.92 -64.26 -3.66
N GLU A 220 1.37 -64.00 -4.84
CA GLU A 220 1.53 -64.87 -6.01
C GLU A 220 3.00 -64.94 -6.47
N LEU A 221 3.71 -63.81 -6.51
CA LEU A 221 5.13 -63.77 -6.85
C LEU A 221 5.98 -64.55 -5.83
N LYS A 222 5.66 -64.45 -4.54
CA LYS A 222 6.33 -65.22 -3.48
C LYS A 222 6.13 -66.73 -3.68
N ASP A 223 4.91 -67.15 -4.01
CA ASP A 223 4.61 -68.56 -4.25
C ASP A 223 5.33 -69.09 -5.50
N GLN A 224 5.34 -68.33 -6.59
CA GLN A 224 6.12 -68.67 -7.79
C GLN A 224 7.63 -68.79 -7.49
N MET A 225 8.20 -67.87 -6.72
CA MET A 225 9.61 -67.92 -6.32
C MET A 225 9.92 -69.13 -5.42
N SER A 226 9.00 -69.48 -4.52
CA SER A 226 9.11 -70.68 -3.68
C SER A 226 9.10 -71.96 -4.50
N GLU A 227 8.17 -72.07 -5.46
CA GLU A 227 8.08 -73.21 -6.37
C GLU A 227 9.30 -73.32 -7.30
N GLN A 228 9.78 -72.20 -7.86
CA GLN A 228 11.02 -72.18 -8.65
C GLN A 228 12.22 -72.66 -7.83
N ARG A 229 12.31 -72.27 -6.55
CA ARG A 229 13.38 -72.75 -5.66
C ARG A 229 13.30 -74.25 -5.42
N LYS A 230 12.10 -74.80 -5.19
CA LYS A 230 11.88 -76.25 -5.05
C LYS A 230 12.23 -77.01 -6.34
N GLN A 231 11.87 -76.47 -7.51
CA GLN A 231 12.23 -77.07 -8.80
C GLN A 231 13.74 -77.08 -9.03
N LYS A 232 14.45 -75.99 -8.74
CA LYS A 232 15.92 -75.94 -8.82
C LYS A 232 16.57 -76.99 -7.92
N GLN A 233 16.13 -77.11 -6.67
CA GLN A 233 16.64 -78.14 -5.74
C GLN A 233 16.38 -79.57 -6.26
N ARG A 234 15.19 -79.85 -6.82
CA ARG A 234 14.92 -81.15 -7.44
C ARG A 234 15.83 -81.43 -8.64
N MET A 235 16.08 -80.44 -9.48
CA MET A 235 16.98 -80.59 -10.64
C MET A 235 18.43 -80.82 -10.20
N GLU A 236 18.91 -80.12 -9.17
CA GLU A 236 20.23 -80.34 -8.57
C GLU A 236 20.38 -81.76 -8.01
N LEU A 237 19.35 -82.26 -7.31
CA LEU A 237 19.34 -83.64 -6.81
C LEU A 237 19.40 -84.67 -7.96
N LEU A 238 18.62 -84.48 -9.03
CA LEU A 238 18.64 -85.36 -10.20
C LEU A 238 19.99 -85.34 -10.93
N ASN A 239 20.61 -84.16 -11.08
CA ASN A 239 21.94 -84.05 -11.67
C ASN A 239 23.01 -84.72 -10.80
N SER A 240 22.92 -84.59 -9.47
CA SER A 240 23.82 -85.27 -8.54
C SER A 240 23.65 -86.80 -8.59
N ALA A 241 22.41 -87.32 -8.67
CA ALA A 241 22.13 -88.74 -8.81
C ALA A 241 22.62 -89.32 -10.15
N SER A 242 22.49 -88.56 -11.24
CA SER A 242 23.03 -88.92 -12.56
C SER A 242 24.56 -89.03 -12.55
N ALA A 243 25.25 -88.18 -11.78
CA ALA A 243 26.70 -88.27 -11.60
C ALA A 243 27.17 -89.53 -10.85
N TYR A 244 26.30 -90.19 -10.05
CA TYR A 244 26.60 -91.47 -9.39
C TYR A 244 26.28 -92.70 -10.25
N LEU A 245 25.55 -92.54 -11.37
CA LEU A 245 25.15 -93.65 -12.24
C LEU A 245 26.04 -93.85 -13.48
N HIS A 246 27.10 -93.04 -13.63
CA HIS A 246 28.20 -93.34 -14.55
C HIS A 246 29.44 -93.78 -13.77
N PRO A 247 29.72 -95.09 -13.63
CA PRO A 247 31.02 -95.54 -13.18
C PRO A 247 32.04 -95.20 -14.26
N THR A 248 33.16 -94.62 -13.85
CA THR A 248 34.38 -94.53 -14.64
C THR A 248 34.77 -95.94 -15.11
N ASN A 249 34.56 -96.26 -16.38
CA ASN A 249 35.33 -97.31 -17.04
C ASN A 249 36.73 -96.73 -17.26
N ALA A 250 37.64 -97.08 -16.36
CA ALA A 250 39.07 -96.94 -16.56
C ALA A 250 39.55 -98.08 -17.47
N THR A 251 39.85 -97.75 -18.72
CA THR A 251 40.97 -98.27 -19.53
C THR A 251 41.29 -97.23 -20.58
#